data_AF-A0A920TBM4-F1
#
_entry.id   AF-A0A920TBM4-F1
#
_cell.length_a   1.000
_cell.length_b   1.000
_cell.length_c   1.000
_cell.angle_alpha   90.00
_cell.angle_beta   90.00
_cell.angle_gamma   90.00
#
_symmetry.space_group_name_H-M   'P 1'
#
loop_
_entity.id
_entity.type
_entity.pdbx_description
1 polymer ?
#
loop_
_entity_poly.entity_id
_entity_poly.type
_entity_poly.pdbx_seq_one_letter_code
_entity_poly.pdbx_strand_id
1 'polypeptide(L)'
;MPPPGSGHKLTRKQIAVLRRWVSQGAPWQKHWAYLVPTRSKLPEGPGLEGVSSPIDRSFGKDEGKGLKPAPTADRATLIRRLSLDLTGLPPTPQQLERF
;
A
#
# COMPACT_ATOMS: atom_id res chain seq x y z
N MET A 1 17.15 -19.42 1.58
CA MET A 1 17.36 -20.48 2.59
C MET A 1 18.60 -20.13 3.39
N PRO A 2 18.64 -20.23 4.73
CA PRO A 2 19.88 -19.97 5.46
C PRO A 2 20.95 -21.00 5.05
N PRO A 3 22.24 -20.63 5.04
CA PRO A 3 23.30 -21.51 4.59
C PRO A 3 23.42 -22.78 5.45
N PRO A 4 23.76 -23.94 4.83
CA PRO A 4 24.02 -25.19 5.54
C PRO A 4 25.30 -25.04 6.38
N GLY A 5 25.14 -24.90 7.69
CA GLY A 5 26.24 -24.63 8.64
C GLY A 5 25.92 -23.53 9.66
N SER A 6 24.82 -22.80 9.47
CA SER A 6 24.43 -21.70 10.36
C SER A 6 24.21 -22.12 11.82
N GLY A 7 23.88 -23.38 12.11
CA GLY A 7 24.08 -24.00 13.43
C GLY A 7 23.47 -23.27 14.64
N HIS A 8 22.53 -22.35 14.41
CA HIS A 8 22.08 -21.41 15.43
C HIS A 8 21.25 -22.13 16.50
N LYS A 9 21.92 -22.53 17.58
CA LYS A 9 21.27 -23.01 18.80
C LYS A 9 20.89 -21.80 19.65
N LEU A 10 19.64 -21.74 20.08
CA LEU A 10 19.20 -20.70 20.99
C LEU A 10 19.92 -20.84 22.34
N THR A 11 20.43 -19.73 22.85
CA THR A 11 20.97 -19.66 24.20
C THR A 11 19.86 -19.86 25.23
N ARG A 12 20.22 -20.27 26.45
CA ARG A 12 19.24 -20.41 27.56
C ARG A 12 18.44 -19.14 27.79
N LYS A 13 19.07 -17.97 27.65
CA LYS A 13 18.42 -16.66 27.77
C LYS A 13 17.37 -16.43 26.67
N GLN A 14 17.68 -16.75 25.42
CA GLN A 14 16.74 -16.66 24.31
C GLN A 14 15.56 -17.64 24.49
N ILE A 15 15.83 -18.87 24.93
CA ILE A 15 14.79 -19.85 25.25
C ILE A 15 13.86 -19.32 26.35
N ALA A 16 14.41 -18.71 27.40
CA ALA A 16 13.62 -18.12 28.48
C ALA A 16 12.72 -16.97 28.00
N VAL A 17 13.22 -16.11 27.10
CA VAL A 17 12.43 -15.02 26.49
C VAL A 17 11.27 -15.58 25.68
N LEU A 18 11.52 -16.59 24.83
CA LEU A 18 10.47 -17.22 24.02
C LEU A 18 9.43 -17.92 24.89
N ARG A 19 9.84 -18.65 25.93
CA ARG A 19 8.92 -19.28 26.89
C ARG A 19 8.01 -18.24 27.56
N ARG A 20 8.58 -17.11 27.99
CA ARG A 20 7.80 -16.01 28.59
C ARG A 20 6.80 -15.43 27.60
N TRP A 21 7.22 -15.20 26.36
CA TRP A 21 6.35 -14.71 25.30
C TRP A 21 5.20 -15.69 24.99
N VAL A 22 5.48 -17.00 24.92
CA VAL A 22 4.44 -18.03 24.77
C VAL A 22 3.48 -18.05 25.97
N SER A 23 3.99 -17.95 27.19
CA SER A 23 3.14 -17.94 28.40
C SER A 23 2.26 -16.69 28.53
N GLN A 24 2.67 -15.57 27.92
CA GLN A 24 1.83 -14.36 27.87
C GLN A 24 0.59 -14.57 26.99
N GLY A 25 0.63 -15.57 26.10
CA GLY A 25 -0.38 -15.76 25.08
C GLY A 25 -0.37 -14.63 24.06
N ALA A 26 -0.91 -14.92 22.87
CA ALA A 26 -1.20 -13.89 21.89
C ALA A 26 -2.67 -14.05 21.48
N PRO A 27 -3.43 -12.95 21.36
CA PRO A 27 -4.77 -13.03 20.79
C PRO A 27 -4.64 -13.48 19.34
N TRP A 28 -5.21 -14.65 19.02
CA TRP A 28 -5.22 -15.15 17.66
C TRP A 28 -6.29 -14.40 16.86
N GLN A 29 -5.86 -13.60 15.89
CA GLN A 29 -6.79 -12.90 15.01
C GLN A 29 -7.14 -13.77 13.80
N LYS A 30 -8.34 -13.58 13.27
CA LYS A 30 -8.73 -14.19 11.99
C LYS A 30 -7.77 -13.69 10.91
N HIS A 31 -7.32 -14.58 10.03
CA HIS A 31 -6.43 -14.21 8.93
C HIS A 31 -7.09 -13.11 8.08
N TRP A 32 -6.31 -12.12 7.64
CA TRP A 32 -6.79 -10.93 6.92
C TRP A 32 -7.64 -11.28 5.69
N ALA A 33 -7.29 -12.37 4.99
CA ALA A 33 -8.02 -12.86 3.82
C ALA A 33 -9.46 -13.32 4.12
N TYR A 34 -9.79 -13.60 5.38
CA TYR A 34 -11.13 -14.02 5.81
C TYR A 34 -11.87 -12.93 6.59
N LEU A 35 -11.30 -11.73 6.71
CA LEU A 35 -11.97 -10.57 7.26
C LEU A 35 -12.71 -9.84 6.13
N VAL A 36 -13.94 -9.44 6.39
CA VAL A 36 -14.70 -8.63 5.43
C VAL A 36 -14.04 -7.25 5.36
N PRO A 37 -13.69 -6.75 4.16
CA PRO A 37 -13.14 -5.41 4.03
C PRO A 37 -14.15 -4.37 4.51
N THR A 38 -13.73 -3.49 5.42
CA THR A 38 -14.54 -2.37 5.90
C THR A 38 -14.03 -1.05 5.34
N ARG A 39 -14.93 -0.18 4.90
CA ARG A 39 -14.56 1.14 4.39
C ARG A 39 -14.01 2.02 5.52
N SER A 40 -12.74 2.39 5.41
CA SER A 40 -12.13 3.32 6.38
C SER A 40 -12.74 4.72 6.23
N LYS A 41 -12.87 5.44 7.34
CA LYS A 41 -13.24 6.86 7.31
C LYS A 41 -12.10 7.66 6.70
N LEU A 42 -12.45 8.60 5.83
CA LEU A 42 -11.45 9.51 5.28
C LEU A 42 -10.94 10.44 6.39
N PRO A 43 -9.64 10.79 6.38
CA PRO A 43 -9.11 11.75 7.33
C PRO A 43 -9.78 13.11 7.18
N GLU A 44 -10.11 13.71 8.33
CA GLU A 44 -10.64 15.07 8.42
C GLU A 44 -9.52 16.08 8.17
N GLY A 45 -9.89 17.25 7.62
CA GLY A 45 -8.95 18.30 7.24
C GLY A 45 -9.10 18.75 5.77
N PRO A 46 -8.49 19.90 5.40
CA PRO A 46 -8.40 20.32 4.01
C PRO A 46 -7.62 19.24 3.24
N GLY A 47 -8.18 18.80 2.11
CA GLY A 47 -7.44 17.96 1.18
C GLY A 47 -6.40 18.79 0.42
N LEU A 48 -5.52 18.11 -0.31
CA LEU A 48 -4.63 18.76 -1.27
C LEU A 48 -5.46 19.53 -2.30
N GLU A 49 -5.16 20.82 -2.52
CA GLU A 49 -5.82 21.63 -3.53
C GLU A 49 -5.69 20.97 -4.93
N GLY A 50 -6.80 20.91 -5.66
CA GLY A 50 -6.85 20.31 -7.00
C GLY A 50 -6.95 18.78 -7.02
N VAL A 51 -7.13 18.13 -5.86
CA VAL A 51 -7.17 16.67 -5.79
C VAL A 51 -8.57 16.14 -5.44
N SER A 52 -9.12 15.29 -6.31
CA SER A 52 -10.48 14.75 -6.19
C SER A 52 -10.56 13.32 -5.64
N SER A 53 -9.43 12.60 -5.60
CA SER A 53 -9.42 11.19 -5.17
C SER A 53 -9.49 11.06 -3.64
N PRO A 54 -10.36 10.18 -3.11
CA PRO A 54 -10.38 9.85 -1.69
C PRO A 54 -9.04 9.33 -1.14
N ILE A 55 -8.22 8.71 -1.99
CA ILE A 55 -6.90 8.17 -1.62
C ILE A 55 -5.95 9.32 -1.31
N ASP A 56 -5.95 10.35 -2.15
CA ASP A 56 -5.00 11.45 -2.05
C ASP A 56 -5.29 12.35 -0.84
N ARG A 57 -6.54 12.37 -0.36
CA ARG A 57 -6.91 13.03 0.90
C ARG A 57 -6.11 12.50 2.09
N SER A 58 -5.65 11.24 2.04
CA SER A 58 -4.80 10.67 3.09
C SER A 58 -3.38 11.27 3.12
N PHE A 59 -2.91 11.82 2.00
CA PHE A 59 -1.60 12.46 1.87
C PHE A 59 -1.58 13.92 2.33
N GLY A 60 -2.74 14.55 2.56
CA GLY A 60 -2.80 15.91 3.13
C GLY A 60 -2.06 16.04 4.47
N LYS A 61 -1.91 14.94 5.23
CA LYS A 61 -1.10 14.90 6.46
C LYS A 61 0.41 15.07 6.21
N ASP A 62 0.89 14.78 5.01
CA ASP A 62 2.30 14.86 4.63
C ASP A 62 2.68 16.21 3.99
N GLU A 63 1.74 17.16 3.84
CA GLU A 63 2.04 18.53 3.37
C GLU A 63 3.12 19.21 4.23
N GLY A 64 3.17 18.89 5.53
CA GLY A 64 4.20 19.39 6.46
C GLY A 64 5.63 18.94 6.14
N LYS A 65 5.83 18.02 5.19
CA LYS A 65 7.15 17.53 4.75
C LYS A 65 7.65 18.20 3.47
N GLY A 66 6.96 19.23 2.97
CA GLY A 66 7.36 19.95 1.75
C GLY A 66 7.15 19.18 0.45
N LEU A 67 6.39 18.08 0.51
CA LEU A 67 6.01 17.29 -0.66
C LEU A 67 4.78 17.93 -1.33
N LYS A 68 4.81 18.07 -2.66
CA LYS A 68 3.70 18.57 -3.45
C LYS A 68 3.22 17.49 -4.43
N PRO A 69 1.92 17.42 -4.74
CA PRO A 69 1.40 16.53 -5.77
C PRO A 69 2.09 16.79 -7.11
N ALA A 70 2.34 15.73 -7.86
CA ALA A 70 2.72 15.86 -9.26
C ALA A 70 1.55 16.46 -10.06
N PRO A 71 1.83 17.22 -11.13
CA PRO A 71 0.77 17.67 -12.02
C PRO A 71 0.06 16.48 -12.68
N THR A 72 -1.21 16.67 -13.01
CA THR A 72 -2.00 15.70 -13.78
C THR A 72 -1.31 15.42 -15.11
N ALA A 73 -1.16 14.14 -15.45
CA ALA A 73 -0.59 13.74 -16.73
C ALA A 73 -1.48 14.17 -17.90
N ASP A 74 -0.88 14.35 -19.08
CA ASP A 74 -1.63 14.67 -20.29
C ASP A 74 -2.55 13.51 -20.72
N ARG A 75 -3.56 13.83 -21.53
CA ARG A 75 -4.58 12.87 -21.97
C ARG A 75 -4.00 11.64 -22.66
N ALA A 76 -2.98 11.82 -23.51
CA ALA A 76 -2.36 10.71 -24.23
C ALA A 76 -1.62 9.76 -23.27
N THR A 77 -0.93 10.31 -22.27
CA THR A 77 -0.29 9.53 -21.20
C THR A 77 -1.32 8.76 -20.38
N LEU A 78 -2.45 9.38 -20.03
CA LEU A 78 -3.50 8.75 -19.22
C LEU A 78 -4.15 7.56 -19.95
N ILE A 79 -4.57 7.71 -21.21
CA ILE A 79 -5.18 6.59 -21.93
C ILE A 79 -4.19 5.47 -22.21
N ARG A 80 -2.90 5.79 -22.43
CA ARG A 80 -1.88 4.76 -22.60
C ARG A 80 -1.72 3.90 -21.34
N ARG A 81 -1.67 4.52 -20.16
CA ARG A 81 -1.60 3.80 -18.87
C ARG A 81 -2.84 2.92 -18.69
N LEU A 82 -4.02 3.51 -18.84
CA LEU A 82 -5.30 2.80 -18.70
C LEU A 82 -5.40 1.59 -19.64
N SER A 83 -5.02 1.75 -20.90
CA SER A 83 -5.10 0.67 -21.90
C SER A 83 -4.16 -0.48 -21.57
N LEU A 84 -2.93 -0.18 -21.15
CA LEU A 84 -1.95 -1.19 -20.76
C LEU A 84 -2.39 -1.93 -19.49
N ASP A 85 -2.94 -1.22 -18.51
CA ASP A 85 -3.40 -1.83 -17.26
C ASP A 85 -4.63 -2.75 -17.48
N LEU A 86 -5.56 -2.34 -18.34
CA LEU A 86 -6.81 -3.07 -18.58
C LEU A 86 -6.68 -4.19 -19.61
N THR A 87 -5.86 -4.00 -20.65
CA THR A 87 -5.82 -4.89 -21.82
C THR A 87 -4.43 -5.43 -22.13
N GLY A 88 -3.36 -4.84 -21.57
CA GLY A 88 -1.99 -5.16 -21.93
C GLY A 88 -1.52 -4.61 -23.28
N LEU A 89 -2.39 -3.91 -24.02
CA LEU A 89 -2.09 -3.38 -25.35
C LEU A 89 -2.07 -1.84 -25.35
N PRO A 90 -1.27 -1.20 -26.22
CA PRO A 90 -1.31 0.25 -26.39
C PRO A 90 -2.64 0.70 -27.03
N PRO A 91 -3.09 1.94 -26.78
CA PRO A 91 -4.29 2.48 -27.40
C PRO A 91 -4.10 2.66 -28.91
N THR A 92 -5.18 2.54 -29.67
CA THR A 92 -5.19 2.87 -31.09
C THR A 92 -5.17 4.39 -31.31
N PRO A 93 -4.77 4.88 -32.50
CA PRO A 93 -4.84 6.32 -32.81
C PRO A 93 -6.24 6.91 -32.61
N GLN A 94 -7.30 6.18 -32.99
CA GLN A 94 -8.68 6.63 -32.81
C GLN A 94 -9.09 6.72 -31.32
N GLN A 95 -8.54 5.85 -30.47
CA GLN A 95 -8.77 5.91 -29.03
C GLN A 95 -8.07 7.12 -28.41
N LEU A 96 -6.85 7.44 -28.86
CA LEU A 96 -6.11 8.64 -28.42
C LEU A 96 -6.86 9.93 -28.76
N GLU A 97 -7.46 10.04 -29.95
CA GLU A 97 -8.22 11.23 -30.36
C GLU A 97 -9.54 11.42 -29.60
N ARG A 98 -10.15 10.34 -29.11
CA ARG A 98 -11.48 10.37 -28.46
C ARG A 98 -11.46 10.57 -26.95
N PHE A 99 -10.30 10.45 -26.31
CA PHE A 99 -10.14 10.50 -24.85
C PHE A 99 -10.09 11.93 -24.31
#